data_AF-A0A965ZRT4-F1
#
_entry.id   AF-A0A965ZRT4-F1
#
_cell.length_a   1.000
_cell.length_b   1.000
_cell.length_c   1.000
_cell.angle_alpha   90.00
_cell.angle_beta   90.00
_cell.angle_gamma   90.00
#
_symmetry.space_group_name_H-M   'P 1'
#
loop_
_entity.id
_entity.type
_entity.pdbx_description
1 polymer ?
#
loop_
_entity_poly.entity_id
_entity_poly.type
_entity_poly.pdbx_seq_one_letter_code
_entity_poly.pdbx_strand_id
1 'polypeptide(L)'
;SSEDEQWDAPFATRENMERFYTHLEQTLTEIEFLDPAAPRQLMSRLRRLYSRVRLDEMELNILRGILTETQKWVARGRQSGN
;
A
#
# COMPACT_ATOMS: atom_id res chain seq x y z
N SER A 1 -7.51 4.37 31.81
CA SER A 1 -6.19 4.97 31.68
C SER A 1 -5.95 5.24 30.21
N SER A 2 -5.45 6.44 29.95
CA SER A 2 -5.16 7.09 28.67
C SER A 2 -4.07 6.39 27.86
N GLU A 3 -4.38 5.26 27.22
CA GLU A 3 -3.57 4.67 26.14
C GLU A 3 -4.19 4.96 24.76
N ASP A 4 -5.49 5.24 24.71
CA ASP A 4 -6.26 5.47 23.46
C ASP A 4 -6.05 6.88 22.85
N GLU A 5 -5.42 7.82 23.55
CA GLU A 5 -5.17 9.20 23.06
C GLU A 5 -3.86 9.35 22.24
N GLN A 6 -3.06 8.29 22.08
CA GLN A 6 -1.65 8.45 21.69
C GLN A 6 -1.39 8.60 20.17
N TRP A 7 -2.41 8.49 19.31
CA TRP A 7 -2.25 8.76 17.87
C TRP A 7 -3.51 9.35 17.24
N ASP A 8 -3.90 10.56 17.63
CA ASP A 8 -4.97 11.33 16.95
C ASP A 8 -4.51 11.86 15.57
N ALA A 9 -4.10 10.95 14.68
CA ALA A 9 -3.98 11.27 13.26
C ALA A 9 -5.38 11.28 12.64
N PRO A 10 -5.70 12.27 11.78
CA PRO A 10 -6.98 12.26 11.08
C PRO A 10 -7.09 11.01 10.19
N PHE A 11 -8.32 10.54 9.99
CA PHE A 11 -8.58 9.50 9.00
C PHE A 11 -8.01 9.87 7.65
N ALA A 12 -7.46 8.89 6.96
CA ALA A 12 -6.88 9.08 5.65
C ALA A 12 -7.93 9.65 4.68
N THR A 13 -7.55 10.70 3.96
CA THR A 13 -8.42 11.26 2.94
C THR A 13 -8.66 10.24 1.82
N ARG A 14 -9.81 10.34 1.14
CA ARG A 14 -10.10 9.51 -0.04
C ARG A 14 -9.00 9.63 -1.09
N GLU A 15 -8.46 10.83 -1.29
CA GLU A 15 -7.37 11.06 -2.23
C GLU A 15 -6.10 10.30 -1.83
N ASN A 16 -5.72 10.35 -0.55
CA ASN A 16 -4.55 9.62 -0.06
C ASN A 16 -4.74 8.11 -0.16
N MET A 17 -5.95 7.61 0.13
CA MET A 17 -6.28 6.19 -0.07
C MET A 17 -6.15 5.77 -1.55
N GLU A 18 -6.61 6.58 -2.50
CA GLU A 18 -6.45 6.29 -3.93
C GLU A 18 -4.98 6.27 -4.36
N ARG A 19 -4.17 7.22 -3.86
CA ARG A 19 -2.71 7.22 -4.09
C ARG A 19 -2.05 5.95 -3.55
N PHE A 20 -2.47 5.50 -2.37
CA PHE A 20 -2.02 4.23 -1.81
C PHE A 20 -2.42 3.04 -2.68
N TYR A 21 -3.65 2.98 -3.19
CA TYR A 21 -4.07 1.88 -4.06
C TYR A 21 -3.28 1.82 -5.37
N THR A 22 -3.00 2.97 -5.99
CA THR A 22 -2.15 3.04 -7.18
C THR A 22 -0.74 2.52 -6.88
N HIS A 23 -0.15 2.96 -5.76
CA HIS A 23 1.18 2.51 -5.35
C HIS A 23 1.20 1.00 -5.05
N LEU A 24 0.17 0.49 -4.37
CA LEU A 24 0.02 -0.92 -4.07
C LEU A 24 -0.04 -1.76 -5.35
N GLU A 25 -0.85 -1.35 -6.33
CA GLU A 25 -0.98 -2.05 -7.62
C GLU A 25 0.35 -2.08 -8.38
N GLN A 26 1.06 -0.95 -8.42
CA GLN A 26 2.39 -0.86 -9.03
C GLN A 26 3.37 -1.80 -8.35
N THR A 27 3.48 -1.75 -7.02
CA THR A 27 4.38 -2.63 -6.27
C THR A 27 4.05 -4.10 -6.49
N LEU A 28 2.76 -4.49 -6.42
CA LEU A 28 2.33 -5.88 -6.62
C LEU A 28 2.63 -6.39 -8.04
N THR A 29 2.57 -5.51 -9.04
CA THR A 29 2.95 -5.83 -10.42
C THR A 29 4.46 -5.98 -10.54
N GLU A 30 5.23 -5.07 -9.94
CA GLU A 30 6.69 -5.11 -9.99
C GLU A 30 7.31 -6.33 -9.31
N ILE A 31 6.67 -6.85 -8.25
CA ILE A 31 7.07 -8.11 -7.59
C ILE A 31 6.42 -9.35 -8.23
N GLU A 32 5.75 -9.19 -9.37
CA GLU A 32 5.12 -10.28 -10.14
C GLU A 32 4.00 -11.03 -9.39
N PHE A 33 3.45 -10.44 -8.32
CA PHE A 33 2.31 -11.00 -7.58
C PHE A 33 0.98 -10.72 -8.30
N LEU A 34 0.88 -9.56 -8.94
CA LEU A 34 -0.25 -9.17 -9.77
C LEU A 34 0.16 -9.21 -11.24
N ASP A 35 -0.53 -10.02 -12.03
CA ASP A 35 -0.42 -10.00 -13.49
C ASP A 35 -1.43 -8.98 -14.07
N PRO A 36 -0.97 -7.89 -14.71
CA PRO A 36 -1.86 -6.88 -15.29
C PRO A 36 -2.60 -7.39 -16.53
N ALA A 37 -2.09 -8.42 -17.21
CA ALA A 37 -2.74 -9.02 -18.38
C ALA A 37 -3.88 -9.97 -17.98
N ALA A 38 -3.91 -10.42 -16.73
CA ALA A 38 -4.96 -11.24 -16.16
C ALA A 38 -5.63 -10.51 -14.98
N PRO A 39 -6.53 -9.54 -15.24
CA PRO A 39 -7.14 -8.70 -14.21
C PRO A 39 -8.02 -9.54 -13.28
N ARG A 40 -7.41 -10.09 -12.24
CA ARG A 40 -8.09 -10.78 -11.15
C ARG A 40 -8.83 -9.77 -10.28
N GLN A 41 -9.76 -10.28 -9.45
CA GLN A 41 -10.48 -9.46 -8.46
C GLN A 41 -9.59 -8.99 -7.29
N LEU A 42 -8.26 -9.10 -7.38
CA LEU A 42 -7.34 -8.84 -6.28
C LEU A 42 -7.42 -7.39 -5.81
N MET A 43 -7.23 -6.41 -6.70
CA MET A 43 -7.30 -4.99 -6.33
C MET A 43 -8.68 -4.60 -5.80
N SER A 44 -9.76 -5.16 -6.35
CA SER A 44 -11.12 -4.97 -5.83
C SER A 44 -11.29 -5.53 -4.41
N ARG A 45 -10.67 -6.68 -4.10
CA ARG A 45 -10.69 -7.28 -2.75
C ARG A 45 -9.85 -6.46 -1.77
N LEU A 46 -8.67 -5.99 -2.18
CA LEU A 46 -7.79 -5.15 -1.36
C LEU A 46 -8.45 -3.79 -1.05
N ARG A 47 -9.04 -3.12 -2.05
CA ARG A 47 -9.81 -1.89 -1.84
C ARG A 47 -10.93 -2.07 -0.81
N ARG A 48 -11.70 -3.17 -0.92
CA ARG A 48 -12.75 -3.51 0.06
C ARG A 48 -12.22 -3.84 1.45
N LEU A 49 -11.02 -4.44 1.55
CA LEU A 49 -10.38 -4.73 2.83
C LEU A 49 -10.02 -3.42 3.53
N TYR A 50 -9.22 -2.58 2.88
CA TYR A 50 -8.73 -1.33 3.49
C TYR A 50 -9.84 -0.30 3.74
N SER A 51 -10.90 -0.30 2.93
CA SER A 51 -12.06 0.56 3.21
C SER A 51 -12.79 0.22 4.52
N ARG A 52 -12.69 -1.03 4.99
CA ARG A 52 -13.30 -1.48 6.25
C ARG A 52 -12.44 -1.12 7.46
N VAL A 53 -11.11 -1.12 7.29
CA VAL A 53 -10.15 -0.83 8.37
C VAL A 53 -10.23 0.65 8.79
N ARG A 54 -10.59 1.55 7.87
CA ARG A 54 -10.64 3.01 8.11
C ARG A 54 -9.31 3.54 8.67
N LEU A 55 -8.28 3.42 7.84
CA LEU A 55 -6.93 3.85 8.19
C LEU A 55 -6.85 5.34 8.53
N ASP A 56 -5.99 5.68 9.48
CA ASP A 56 -5.52 7.05 9.66
C ASP A 56 -4.36 7.40 8.70
N GLU A 57 -4.01 8.69 8.64
CA GLU A 57 -2.90 9.16 7.80
C GLU A 57 -1.54 8.54 8.21
N MET A 58 -1.34 8.22 9.49
CA MET A 58 -0.10 7.69 10.02
C MET A 58 0.10 6.23 9.60
N GLU A 59 -0.91 5.38 9.77
CA GLU A 59 -0.98 4.00 9.29
C GLU A 59 -0.81 3.94 7.77
N LEU A 60 -1.48 4.83 7.03
CA LEU A 60 -1.35 4.88 5.58
C LEU A 60 0.09 5.21 5.15
N ASN A 61 0.75 6.13 5.84
CA ASN A 61 2.14 6.47 5.58
C ASN A 61 3.08 5.31 5.89
N ILE A 62 2.84 4.54 6.95
CA ILE A 62 3.60 3.31 7.26
C ILE A 62 3.47 2.32 6.11
N LEU A 63 2.24 2.05 5.65
CA LEU A 63 1.99 1.13 4.55
C LEU A 63 2.68 1.58 3.25
N ARG A 64 2.59 2.87 2.91
CA ARG A 64 3.31 3.44 1.75
C ARG A 64 4.83 3.37 1.89
N GLY A 65 5.35 3.51 3.10
CA GLY A 65 6.77 3.32 3.41
C GLY A 65 7.23 1.88 3.11
N ILE A 66 6.45 0.89 3.53
CA ILE A 66 6.70 -0.53 3.23
C ILE A 66 6.74 -0.74 1.70
N LEU A 67 5.74 -0.26 0.96
CA LEU A 67 5.69 -0.37 -0.49
C LEU A 67 6.90 0.26 -1.18
N THR A 68 7.33 1.44 -0.69
CA THR A 68 8.51 2.14 -1.20
C THR A 68 9.78 1.30 -1.02
N GLU A 69 10.00 0.73 0.17
CA GLU A 69 11.18 -0.09 0.43
C GLU A 69 11.14 -1.41 -0.36
N THR A 70 9.97 -2.01 -0.55
CA THR A 70 9.82 -3.18 -1.43
C THR A 70 10.29 -2.87 -2.85
N GLN A 71 9.82 -1.78 -3.46
CA GLN A 71 10.24 -1.40 -4.81
C GLN A 71 11.74 -1.09 -4.88
N LYS A 72 12.32 -0.46 -3.86
CA LYS A 72 13.79 -0.25 -3.79
C LYS A 72 14.55 -1.57 -3.79
N TRP A 73 14.08 -2.58 -3.03
CA TRP A 73 14.69 -3.90 -3.02
C TRP A 73 14.59 -4.60 -4.38
N VAL A 74 13.43 -4.53 -5.04
CA VAL A 74 13.25 -5.06 -6.41
C VAL A 74 14.21 -4.40 -7.38
N ALA A 75 14.31 -3.07 -7.35
CA ALA A 75 15.21 -2.31 -8.22
C ALA A 75 16.68 -2.70 -8.00
N ARG A 76 17.11 -2.85 -6.73
CA ARG A 76 18.47 -3.34 -6.40
C ARG A 76 18.72 -4.75 -6.91
N GLY A 77 17.77 -5.67 -6.73
CA GLY A 77 17.88 -7.05 -7.22
C GLY A 77 18.04 -7.12 -8.74
N ARG A 78 17.29 -6.29 -9.48
CA ARG A 78 17.42 -6.17 -10.94
C ARG A 78 18.76 -5.60 -11.40
N GLN A 79 19.36 -4.69 -10.61
CA GLN A 79 20.68 -4.11 -10.91
C GLN A 79 21.85 -5.07 -10.63
N SER A 80 21.69 -6.01 -9.68
CA SER A 80 22.72 -7.01 -9.36
C SER A 80 22.67 -8.25 -10.26
N GLY A 81 21.56 -8.47 -10.97
CA GLY A 81 21.38 -9.59 -11.91
C GLY A 81 21.70 -9.28 -13.37
N ASN A 82 22.24 -8.09 -13.65
CA ASN A 82 22.68 -7.63 -14.98
C ASN A 82 24.17 -7.31 -14.95
#